data_AF-A0A9D8U1K4-F1
#
_entry.id   AF-A0A9D8U1K4-F1
#
_cell.length_a   1.000
_cell.length_b   1.000
_cell.length_c   1.000
_cell.angle_alpha   90.00
_cell.angle_beta   90.00
_cell.angle_gamma   90.00
#
_symmetry.space_group_name_H-M   'P 1'
#
loop_
_entity.id
_entity.type
_entity.pdbx_description
1 polymer ?
#
loop_
_entity_poly.entity_id
_entity_poly.type
_entity_poly.pdbx_seq_one_letter_code
_entity_poly.pdbx_strand_id
1 'polypeptide(L)'
;MQRTFDGDEEMPLLWHLREEAGLKGTKFGCGIGQCGACTVHLDGEAVRSCSVPMGAIADANITTIEGLADGDNLHPVQEAWLEEDVPQCGYCQAGQIMATVAFLKDTPNPTDEDINDGITNLCRCGTYYRIRKAIKRAAENMATA
;
A
#
# COMPACT_ATOMS: atom_id res chain seq x y z
N MET A 1 -9.33 -5.44 14.42
CA MET A 1 -10.78 -5.75 14.45
C MET A 1 -10.99 -7.03 13.66
N GLN A 2 -11.75 -7.98 14.21
CA GLN A 2 -12.11 -9.21 13.49
C GLN A 2 -13.41 -8.99 12.70
N ARG A 3 -13.47 -9.47 11.46
CA ARG A 3 -14.67 -9.44 10.62
C ARG A 3 -14.96 -10.84 10.09
N THR A 4 -16.24 -11.15 9.93
CA THR A 4 -16.72 -12.37 9.27
C THR A 4 -17.30 -12.00 7.91
N PHE A 5 -17.07 -12.82 6.90
CA PHE A 5 -17.60 -12.66 5.55
C PHE A 5 -18.28 -13.96 5.13
N ASP A 6 -19.55 -13.88 4.76
CA ASP A 6 -20.42 -14.98 4.33
C ASP A 6 -20.96 -14.77 2.90
N GLY A 7 -20.31 -13.89 2.13
CA GLY A 7 -20.67 -13.54 0.76
C GLY A 7 -20.01 -14.43 -0.29
N ASP A 8 -19.89 -13.89 -1.51
CA ASP A 8 -19.29 -14.59 -2.66
C ASP A 8 -17.78 -14.77 -2.47
N GLU A 9 -17.31 -16.02 -2.41
CA GLU A 9 -15.90 -16.37 -2.25
C GLU A 9 -15.04 -15.89 -3.43
N GLU A 10 -15.61 -15.77 -4.63
CA GLU A 10 -14.93 -15.26 -5.82
C GLU A 10 -14.85 -13.73 -5.85
N MET A 11 -15.53 -13.03 -4.92
CA MET A 11 -15.45 -11.59 -4.83
C MET A 11 -13.99 -11.17 -4.56
N PRO A 12 -13.42 -10.25 -5.34
CA PRO A 12 -12.13 -9.67 -5.01
C PRO A 12 -12.14 -8.97 -3.65
N LEU A 13 -11.10 -9.20 -2.84
CA LEU A 13 -10.86 -8.53 -1.54
C LEU A 13 -11.03 -7.02 -1.63
N LEU A 14 -10.64 -6.41 -2.74
CA LEU A 14 -10.82 -4.98 -2.98
C LEU A 14 -12.27 -4.50 -2.78
N TRP A 15 -13.27 -5.26 -3.24
CA TRP A 15 -14.67 -4.86 -3.12
C TRP A 15 -15.16 -4.97 -1.69
N HIS A 16 -14.84 -6.05 -1.00
CA HIS A 16 -15.14 -6.20 0.42
C HIS A 16 -14.55 -5.05 1.23
N LEU A 17 -13.25 -4.72 1.05
CA LEU A 17 -12.59 -3.64 1.77
C LEU A 17 -13.29 -2.28 1.57
N ARG A 18 -13.67 -1.95 0.34
CA ARG A 18 -14.19 -0.63 0.01
C ARG A 18 -15.67 -0.47 0.32
N GLU A 19 -16.48 -1.46 -0.05
CA GLU A 19 -17.93 -1.34 -0.09
C GLU A 19 -18.58 -1.90 1.18
N GLU A 20 -18.06 -3.00 1.72
CA GLU A 20 -18.59 -3.61 2.95
C GLU A 20 -17.85 -3.12 4.20
N ALA A 21 -16.52 -3.05 4.14
CA ALA A 21 -15.71 -2.59 5.25
C ALA A 21 -15.58 -1.06 5.35
N GLY A 22 -15.90 -0.34 4.28
CA GLY A 22 -15.84 1.12 4.23
C GLY A 22 -14.42 1.69 4.22
N LEU A 23 -13.40 0.85 4.05
CA LEU A 23 -11.97 1.20 3.99
C LEU A 23 -11.62 1.65 2.56
N LYS A 24 -11.98 2.90 2.28
CA LYS A 24 -11.94 3.48 0.92
C LYS A 24 -10.57 4.02 0.53
N GLY A 25 -9.58 3.97 1.42
CA GLY A 25 -8.19 4.33 1.17
C GLY A 25 -7.59 3.49 0.04
N THR A 26 -7.83 2.18 0.05
CA THR A 26 -7.51 1.27 -1.04
C THR A 26 -8.33 1.61 -2.30
N LYS A 27 -7.67 1.82 -3.45
CA LYS A 27 -8.33 2.32 -4.68
C LYS A 27 -8.45 1.28 -5.77
N PHE A 28 -9.53 1.38 -6.55
CA PHE A 28 -9.70 0.63 -7.80
C PHE A 28 -9.15 1.43 -8.99
N GLY A 29 -8.04 1.00 -9.59
CA GLY A 29 -7.45 1.68 -10.75
C GLY A 29 -7.59 0.94 -12.08
N CYS A 30 -7.44 -0.39 -12.09
CA CYS A 30 -7.47 -1.18 -13.32
C CYS A 30 -8.18 -2.54 -13.22
N GLY A 31 -8.30 -3.13 -12.03
CA GLY A 31 -8.92 -4.45 -11.82
C GLY A 31 -8.10 -5.66 -12.28
N ILE A 32 -6.95 -5.44 -12.92
CA ILE A 32 -6.12 -6.51 -13.53
C ILE A 32 -4.72 -6.63 -12.91
N GLY A 33 -4.53 -6.15 -11.68
CA GLY A 33 -3.27 -6.28 -10.93
C GLY A 33 -2.12 -5.35 -11.35
N GLN A 34 -2.27 -4.57 -12.42
CA GLN A 34 -1.17 -3.79 -13.01
C GLN A 34 -0.85 -2.49 -12.27
N CYS A 35 -1.87 -1.68 -11.94
CA CYS A 35 -1.62 -0.30 -11.49
C CYS A 35 -1.07 -0.16 -10.06
N GLY A 36 -1.32 -1.15 -9.19
CA GLY A 36 -0.94 -1.11 -7.78
C GLY A 36 -1.70 -0.14 -6.87
N ALA A 37 -2.68 0.62 -7.37
CA ALA A 37 -3.48 1.51 -6.52
C ALA A 37 -4.30 0.77 -5.42
N CYS A 38 -4.47 -0.54 -5.58
CA CYS A 38 -5.19 -1.43 -4.67
C CYS A 38 -4.28 -2.20 -3.71
N THR A 39 -2.99 -1.84 -3.59
CA THR A 39 -2.07 -2.56 -2.69
C THR A 39 -2.54 -2.50 -1.24
N VAL A 40 -2.56 -3.66 -0.59
CA VAL A 40 -2.76 -3.86 0.85
C VAL A 40 -1.73 -4.86 1.34
N HIS A 41 -1.57 -5.02 2.66
CA HIS A 41 -0.80 -6.13 3.22
C HIS A 41 -1.72 -7.28 3.60
N LEU A 42 -1.35 -8.49 3.19
CA LEU A 42 -1.95 -9.75 3.62
C LEU A 42 -0.86 -10.51 4.38
N ASP A 43 -1.06 -10.69 5.68
CA ASP A 43 -0.09 -11.26 6.62
C ASP A 43 1.31 -10.61 6.53
N GLY A 44 1.33 -9.30 6.28
CA GLY A 44 2.55 -8.50 6.18
C GLY A 44 3.09 -8.33 4.75
N GLU A 45 2.60 -9.11 3.78
CA GLU A 45 3.05 -9.12 2.39
C GLU A 45 2.21 -8.20 1.50
N ALA A 46 2.85 -7.44 0.61
CA ALA A 46 2.13 -6.57 -0.31
C ALA A 46 1.44 -7.36 -1.43
N VAL A 47 0.11 -7.25 -1.52
CA VAL A 47 -0.71 -7.91 -2.53
C VAL A 47 -1.60 -6.95 -3.29
N ARG A 48 -1.96 -7.31 -4.52
CA ARG A 48 -2.96 -6.58 -5.32
C ARG A 48 -4.35 -7.07 -4.93
N SER A 49 -5.05 -6.36 -4.04
CA SER A 49 -6.37 -6.80 -3.54
C SER A 49 -7.45 -7.01 -4.62
N CYS A 50 -7.30 -6.44 -5.82
CA CYS A 50 -8.21 -6.71 -6.94
C CYS A 50 -8.06 -8.11 -7.55
N SER A 51 -6.98 -8.83 -7.21
CA SER A 51 -6.63 -10.14 -7.76
C SER A 51 -6.66 -11.25 -6.70
N VAL A 52 -7.05 -10.91 -5.47
CA VAL A 52 -7.15 -11.86 -4.35
C VAL A 52 -8.63 -12.12 -4.09
N PRO A 53 -9.14 -13.35 -4.31
CA PRO A 53 -10.52 -13.71 -3.99
C PRO A 53 -10.71 -13.86 -2.47
N MET A 54 -11.89 -13.53 -1.96
CA MET A 54 -12.23 -13.65 -0.54
C MET A 54 -12.12 -15.09 -0.01
N GLY A 55 -12.37 -16.10 -0.84
CA GLY A 55 -12.20 -17.51 -0.47
C GLY A 55 -10.75 -17.92 -0.19
N ALA A 56 -9.76 -17.15 -0.64
CA ALA A 56 -8.33 -17.47 -0.49
C ALA A 56 -7.67 -16.88 0.77
N ILE A 57 -8.42 -16.14 1.61
CA ILE A 57 -7.85 -15.34 2.70
C ILE A 57 -8.38 -15.71 4.09
N ALA A 58 -8.85 -16.95 4.25
CA ALA A 58 -9.33 -17.44 5.53
C ALA A 58 -8.27 -17.24 6.64
N ASP A 59 -8.68 -16.65 7.76
CA ASP A 59 -7.85 -16.32 8.93
C ASP A 59 -6.66 -15.38 8.69
N ALA A 60 -6.56 -14.75 7.51
CA ALA A 60 -5.48 -13.83 7.17
C ALA A 60 -5.65 -12.45 7.83
N ASN A 61 -4.53 -11.81 8.17
CA ASN A 61 -4.52 -10.44 8.66
C ASN A 61 -4.38 -9.46 7.49
N ILE A 62 -5.36 -8.58 7.33
CA ILE A 62 -5.34 -7.56 6.28
C ILE A 62 -5.05 -6.18 6.88
N THR A 63 -3.97 -5.54 6.42
CA THR A 63 -3.65 -4.15 6.75
C THR A 63 -3.84 -3.27 5.51
N THR A 64 -4.60 -2.19 5.68
CA THR A 64 -4.84 -1.15 4.66
C THR A 64 -4.12 0.13 5.03
N ILE A 65 -4.17 1.15 4.18
CA ILE A 65 -3.55 2.46 4.47
C ILE A 65 -4.13 3.11 5.73
N GLU A 66 -5.40 2.85 6.04
CA GLU A 66 -6.07 3.31 7.26
C GLU A 66 -5.52 2.67 8.54
N GLY A 67 -4.96 1.45 8.43
CA GLY A 67 -4.40 0.71 9.56
C GLY A 67 -2.90 0.86 9.73
N LEU A 68 -2.25 1.73 8.95
CA LEU A 68 -0.80 1.87 8.94
C LEU A 68 -0.27 2.77 10.07
N ALA A 69 -1.01 3.82 10.45
CA ALA A 69 -0.66 4.70 11.55
C ALA A 69 -1.08 4.09 12.90
N ASP A 70 -0.33 4.39 13.96
CA ASP A 70 -0.70 4.07 15.34
C ASP A 70 -1.27 5.31 16.05
N GLY A 71 -2.59 5.46 15.94
CA GLY A 71 -3.29 6.66 16.40
C GLY A 71 -2.85 7.89 15.61
N ASP A 72 -2.29 8.89 16.30
CA ASP A 72 -1.76 10.11 15.69
C ASP A 72 -0.30 9.95 15.21
N ASN A 73 0.34 8.81 15.51
CA ASN A 73 1.71 8.54 15.10
C ASN A 73 1.70 7.94 13.69
N LEU A 74 2.16 8.72 12.72
CA LEU A 74 2.31 8.27 11.36
C LEU A 74 3.44 7.26 11.24
N HIS A 75 3.29 6.30 10.34
CA HIS A 75 4.40 5.43 9.96
C HIS A 75 5.49 6.26 9.26
N PRO A 76 6.80 5.98 9.42
CA PRO A 76 7.88 6.75 8.79
C PRO A 76 7.73 6.96 7.28
N VAL A 77 7.15 5.99 6.57
CA VAL A 77 6.79 6.11 5.15
C VAL A 77 5.72 7.18 4.90
N GLN A 78 4.68 7.27 5.75
CA GLN A 78 3.65 8.31 5.64
C GLN A 78 4.24 9.70 5.92
N GLU A 79 5.09 9.82 6.94
CA GLU A 79 5.80 11.06 7.26
C GLU A 79 6.66 11.53 6.09
N ALA A 80 7.49 10.65 5.54
CA ALA A 80 8.32 10.96 4.38
C ALA A 80 7.48 11.36 3.15
N TRP A 81 6.29 10.78 2.97
CA TRP A 81 5.37 11.16 1.90
C TRP A 81 4.86 12.60 2.04
N LEU A 82 4.64 13.06 3.27
CA LEU A 82 4.24 14.43 3.58
C LEU A 82 5.42 15.40 3.42
N GLU A 83 6.58 15.04 3.98
CA GLU A 83 7.77 15.88 3.96
C GLU A 83 8.30 16.14 2.55
N GLU A 84 8.20 15.17 1.65
CA GLU A 84 8.61 15.28 0.25
C GLU A 84 7.48 15.77 -0.68
N ASP A 85 6.32 16.17 -0.14
CA ASP A 85 5.15 16.66 -0.89
C ASP A 85 4.84 15.76 -2.11
N VAL A 86 4.76 14.45 -1.88
CA VAL A 86 4.67 13.47 -2.97
C VAL A 86 3.36 13.54 -3.77
N PRO A 87 2.18 13.65 -3.14
CA PRO A 87 0.91 13.59 -3.85
C PRO A 87 0.69 14.78 -4.79
N GLN A 88 0.23 14.50 -6.01
CA GLN A 88 -0.53 15.47 -6.82
C GLN A 88 -2.02 15.17 -6.73
N CYS A 89 -2.56 14.29 -7.60
CA CYS A 89 -3.97 13.89 -7.52
C CYS A 89 -4.30 12.96 -6.34
N GLY A 90 -3.29 12.41 -5.67
CA GLY A 90 -3.45 11.51 -4.53
C GLY A 90 -3.89 10.07 -4.85
N TYR A 91 -4.41 9.77 -6.05
CA TYR A 91 -5.10 8.50 -6.31
C TYR A 91 -4.24 7.24 -6.11
N CYS A 92 -2.99 7.25 -6.59
CA CYS A 92 -2.11 6.08 -6.46
C CYS A 92 -1.38 6.01 -5.11
N GLN A 93 -1.46 7.06 -4.28
CA GLN A 93 -0.51 7.26 -3.18
C GLN A 93 -0.71 6.26 -2.04
N ALA A 94 -1.95 5.89 -1.72
CA ALA A 94 -2.21 4.84 -0.72
C ALA A 94 -1.53 3.51 -1.12
N GLY A 95 -1.69 3.08 -2.37
CA GLY A 95 -1.05 1.87 -2.86
C GLY A 95 0.48 1.97 -2.93
N GLN A 96 1.02 3.14 -3.27
CA GLN A 96 2.46 3.41 -3.25
C GLN A 96 3.03 3.28 -1.84
N ILE A 97 2.41 3.94 -0.86
CA ILE A 97 2.82 3.87 0.55
C ILE A 97 2.82 2.42 1.05
N MET A 98 1.73 1.69 0.82
CA MET A 98 1.65 0.28 1.24
C MET A 98 2.73 -0.59 0.57
N ALA A 99 3.00 -0.38 -0.72
CA ALA A 99 4.08 -1.08 -1.41
C ALA A 99 5.46 -0.75 -0.81
N THR A 100 5.73 0.53 -0.54
CA THR A 100 6.97 0.99 0.08
C THR A 100 7.18 0.41 1.48
N VAL A 101 6.14 0.34 2.31
CA VAL A 101 6.25 -0.25 3.64
C VAL A 101 6.68 -1.71 3.58
N ALA A 102 6.13 -2.51 2.66
CA ALA A 102 6.55 -3.90 2.50
C ALA A 102 7.98 -3.97 1.94
N PHE A 103 8.27 -3.21 0.88
CA PHE A 103 9.59 -3.18 0.24
C PHE A 103 10.74 -2.83 1.21
N LEU A 104 10.55 -1.83 2.08
CA LEU A 104 11.59 -1.39 3.02
C LEU A 104 11.84 -2.37 4.18
N LYS A 105 10.92 -3.31 4.46
CA LYS A 105 11.19 -4.39 5.42
C LYS A 105 12.30 -5.31 4.90
N ASP A 106 12.29 -5.58 3.60
CA ASP A 106 13.26 -6.49 2.95
C ASP A 106 14.50 -5.74 2.45
N THR A 107 14.34 -4.48 2.04
CA THR A 107 15.39 -3.64 1.49
C THR A 107 15.53 -2.33 2.28
N PRO A 108 16.11 -2.36 3.49
CA PRO A 108 16.13 -1.22 4.41
C PRO A 108 17.05 -0.07 3.98
N ASN A 109 17.95 -0.28 3.01
CA ASN A 109 18.81 0.76 2.45
C ASN A 109 18.83 0.66 0.92
N PRO A 110 17.74 1.05 0.25
CA PRO A 110 17.56 0.76 -1.16
C PRO A 110 18.33 1.73 -2.06
N THR A 111 18.93 1.19 -3.12
CA THR A 111 19.45 1.98 -4.24
C THR A 111 18.31 2.46 -5.15
N ASP A 112 18.62 3.37 -6.09
CA ASP A 112 17.62 3.77 -7.09
C ASP A 112 17.22 2.62 -8.03
N GLU A 113 18.09 1.63 -8.23
CA GLU A 113 17.80 0.43 -9.02
C GLU A 113 16.83 -0.47 -8.27
N ASP A 114 17.10 -0.76 -6.99
CA ASP A 114 16.21 -1.54 -6.13
C ASP A 114 14.80 -0.94 -6.09
N ILE A 115 14.69 0.39 -5.99
CA ILE A 115 13.39 1.07 -5.99
C ILE A 115 12.65 0.89 -7.32
N ASN A 116 13.34 0.91 -8.45
CA ASN A 116 12.68 0.76 -9.76
C ASN A 116 12.16 -0.64 -9.98
N ASP A 117 12.91 -1.63 -9.52
CA ASP A 117 12.57 -3.03 -9.69
C ASP A 117 11.52 -3.47 -8.65
N GLY A 118 11.62 -2.95 -7.42
CA GLY A 118 10.72 -3.29 -6.31
C GLY A 118 9.39 -2.54 -6.29
N ILE A 119 9.36 -1.27 -6.71
CA ILE A 119 8.15 -0.44 -6.67
C ILE A 119 7.53 -0.30 -8.06
N THR A 120 6.72 -1.29 -8.41
CA THR A 120 6.06 -1.39 -9.72
C THR A 120 4.74 -0.62 -9.83
N ASN A 121 4.38 0.16 -8.81
CA ASN A 121 3.12 0.91 -8.76
C ASN A 121 3.10 2.08 -9.76
N LEU A 122 1.99 2.25 -10.47
CA LEU A 122 1.86 3.28 -11.50
C LEU A 122 1.37 4.62 -10.93
N CYS A 123 1.96 5.71 -11.43
CA CYS A 123 1.56 7.09 -11.17
C CYS A 123 1.40 7.86 -12.49
N ARG A 124 0.17 8.32 -12.79
CA ARG A 124 -0.07 9.09 -14.03
C ARG A 124 0.30 10.56 -13.93
N CYS A 125 0.36 11.11 -12.72
CA CYS A 125 0.88 12.46 -12.46
C CYS A 125 2.40 12.57 -12.63
N GLY A 126 3.12 11.44 -12.70
CA GLY A 126 4.56 11.43 -12.92
C GLY A 126 5.40 11.86 -11.71
N THR A 127 4.89 11.71 -10.48
CA THR A 127 5.60 12.12 -9.25
C THR A 127 6.70 11.13 -8.83
N TYR A 128 7.15 10.25 -9.71
CA TYR A 128 8.12 9.18 -9.40
C TYR A 128 9.41 9.69 -8.78
N TYR A 129 9.89 10.88 -9.17
CA TYR A 129 11.09 11.46 -8.55
C TYR A 129 10.86 11.81 -7.06
N ARG A 130 9.65 12.29 -6.70
CA ARG A 130 9.27 12.57 -5.29
C ARG A 130 9.05 11.28 -4.53
N ILE A 131 8.45 10.28 -5.17
CA ILE A 131 8.28 8.93 -4.61
C ILE A 131 9.65 8.34 -4.24
N ARG A 132 10.64 8.38 -5.14
CA ARG A 132 12.00 7.89 -4.83
C ARG A 132 12.64 8.62 -3.66
N LYS A 133 12.52 9.95 -3.60
CA LYS A 133 13.01 10.75 -2.47
C LYS A 133 12.35 10.35 -1.16
N ALA A 134 11.03 10.20 -1.15
CA ALA A 134 10.28 9.80 0.03
C ALA A 134 10.64 8.38 0.50
N ILE A 135 10.88 7.44 -0.43
CA ILE A 135 11.33 6.09 -0.07
C ILE A 135 12.69 6.13 0.62
N LYS A 136 13.66 6.87 0.07
CA LYS A 136 14.99 7.02 0.68
C LYS A 136 14.94 7.69 2.04
N ARG A 137 14.15 8.76 2.17
CA ARG A 137 13.92 9.43 3.46
C ARG A 137 13.26 8.49 4.47
N ALA A 138 12.25 7.73 4.06
CA ALA A 138 11.61 6.76 4.93
C ALA A 138 12.60 5.70 5.43
N ALA A 139 13.51 5.22 4.56
CA ALA A 139 14.57 4.31 4.95
C ALA A 139 15.52 4.93 6.01
N GLU A 140 15.90 6.19 5.85
CA GLU A 140 16.71 6.94 6.84
C GLU A 140 15.96 7.10 8.18
N ASN A 141 14.68 7.49 8.14
CA ASN A 141 13.84 7.62 9.33
C ASN A 141 13.67 6.27 10.06
N MET A 142 13.48 5.17 9.33
CA MET A 142 13.35 3.83 9.91
C MET A 142 14.65 3.30 10.51
N ALA A 143 15.82 3.74 10.02
CA ALA A 143 17.11 3.37 10.59
C ALA A 143 17.48 4.14 11.87
N THR A 144 16.80 5.25 12.14
CA THR A 144 17.07 6.15 13.27
C THR A 144 16.05 6.06 14.40
N ALA A 145 14.94 5.36 14.18
CA ALA A 145 13.90 5.05 15.16
C ALA A 145 14.28 3.83 16.03
#